data_AF-A0A9D6IV00-F1
#
_entry.id   AF-A0A9D6IV00-F1
#
_cell.length_a   1.000
_cell.length_b   1.000
_cell.length_c   1.000
_cell.angle_alpha   90.00
_cell.angle_beta   90.00
_cell.angle_gamma   90.00
#
_symmetry.space_group_name_H-M   'P 1'
#
loop_
_entity.id
_entity.type
_entity.pdbx_description
1 polymer ?
#
loop_
_entity_poly.entity_id
_entity_poly.type
_entity_poly.pdbx_seq_one_letter_code
_entity_poly.pdbx_strand_id
1 'polypeptide(L)' 'EELGSVREIVSRLLKGFAEQGLVALSRERIEVLNPQELRRMAGAN' A
#
# COMPACT_ATOMS: atom_id res chain seq x y z
N GLU A 1 -16.80 -15.51 -11.14
CA GLU A 1 -16.76 -14.13 -10.60
C GLU A 1 -15.31 -13.75 -10.49
N GLU A 2 -14.88 -12.85 -11.36
CA GLU A 2 -13.47 -12.57 -11.58
C GLU A 2 -12.85 -12.04 -10.29
N LEU A 3 -11.95 -12.84 -9.70
CA LEU A 3 -10.93 -12.35 -8.79
C LEU A 3 -10.33 -11.12 -9.47
N GLY A 4 -10.70 -9.95 -8.97
CA GLY A 4 -10.34 -8.66 -9.53
C GLY A 4 -8.88 -8.69 -9.93
N SER A 5 -8.59 -8.23 -11.15
CA SER A 5 -7.25 -8.25 -11.75
C SER A 5 -6.16 -7.90 -10.72
N VAL A 6 -4.93 -8.40 -10.87
CA VAL A 6 -3.79 -8.07 -9.96
C VAL A 6 -3.74 -6.57 -9.62
N ARG A 7 -4.04 -5.70 -10.60
CA ARG A 7 -4.19 -4.25 -10.42
C ARG A 7 -5.17 -3.86 -9.31
N GLU A 8 -6.32 -4.51 -9.22
CA GLU A 8 -7.34 -4.27 -8.20
C GLU A 8 -6.86 -4.69 -6.80
N ILE A 9 -6.21 -5.85 -6.69
CA ILE A 9 -5.63 -6.31 -5.41
C ILE A 9 -4.58 -5.31 -4.93
N VAL A 10 -3.63 -4.93 -5.81
CA VAL A 10 -2.60 -3.93 -5.49
C VAL A 10 -3.22 -2.59 -5.12
N SER A 11 -4.25 -2.15 -5.85
CA SER A 11 -4.96 -0.89 -5.54
C SER A 11 -5.65 -0.93 -4.18
N ARG A 12 -6.27 -2.07 -3.80
CA ARG A 12 -6.92 -2.24 -2.51
C ARG A 12 -5.91 -2.23 -1.36
N LEU A 13 -4.77 -2.89 -1.54
CA LEU A 13 -3.68 -2.88 -0.55
C LEU A 13 -3.11 -1.47 -0.35
N LEU A 14 -2.79 -0.76 -1.43
CA LEU A 14 -2.28 0.61 -1.36
C LEU A 14 -3.26 1.58 -0.71
N LYS A 15 -4.56 1.44 -0.97
CA LYS A 15 -5.60 2.20 -0.27
C LYS A 15 -5.60 1.92 1.23
N GLY A 16 -5.53 0.64 1.63
CA GLY A 16 -5.45 0.27 3.04
C GLY A 16 -4.21 0.83 3.74
N PHE A 17 -3.07 0.91 3.06
CA PHE A 17 -1.86 1.56 3.60
C PHE A 17 -2.04 3.07 3.74
N ALA A 18 -2.74 3.72 2.81
CA ALA A 18 -3.02 5.14 2.90
C ALA A 18 -3.99 5.47 4.04
N GLU A 19 -5.03 4.66 4.23
CA GLU A 19 -5.98 4.78 5.35
C GLU A 19 -5.30 4.64 6.71
N GLN A 20 -4.23 3.83 6.79
CA GLN A 20 -3.41 3.66 8.00
C GLN A 20 -2.32 4.74 8.16
N GLY A 21 -2.22 5.70 7.24
CA GLY A 21 -1.19 6.74 7.28
C GLY A 21 0.23 6.23 6.99
N LEU A 22 0.37 5.09 6.32
CA LEU A 22 1.67 4.48 6.00
C LEU A 22 2.26 5.06 4.71
N VAL A 23 1.39 5.40 3.75
CA VAL A 23 1.75 6.00 2.47
C VAL A 23 0.78 7.13 2.11
N ALA A 24 1.21 8.05 1.26
CA ALA A 24 0.33 8.96 0.53
C ALA A 24 0.29 8.58 -0.95
N LEU A 25 -0.90 8.58 -1.54
CA LEU A 25 -1.10 8.28 -2.96
C LEU A 25 -1.43 9.57 -3.70
N SER A 26 -0.77 9.78 -4.84
CA SER A 26 -1.07 10.84 -5.79
C SER A 26 -0.94 10.30 -7.22
N ARG A 27 -1.26 11.11 -8.22
CA ARG A 27 -1.18 10.67 -9.62
C ARG A 27 0.24 10.20 -9.94
N GLU A 28 0.37 8.91 -10.27
CA GLU A 28 1.63 8.25 -10.64
C GLU A 28 2.72 8.30 -9.54
N ARG A 29 2.34 8.55 -8.28
CA ARG A 29 3.28 8.66 -7.17
C ARG A 29 2.74 8.02 -5.90
N ILE A 30 3.64 7.30 -5.22
CA ILE A 30 3.44 6.74 -3.88
C ILE A 30 4.55 7.34 -3.00
N GLU A 31 4.16 8.08 -1.98
CA GLU A 31 5.08 8.62 -0.98
C GLU A 31 5.02 7.77 0.29
N VAL A 32 6.17 7.43 0.84
CA VAL A 32 6.24 6.64 2.07
C VAL A 32 6.24 7.58 3.28
N LEU A 33 5.19 7.52 4.09
CA LEU A 33 5.04 8.36 5.28
C LEU A 33 5.61 7.69 6.53
N ASN A 34 5.45 6.37 6.65
CA ASN A 34 5.98 5.59 7.78
C ASN A 34 6.82 4.39 7.29
N PRO A 35 8.11 4.61 6.95
CA PRO A 35 8.99 3.55 6.47
C PRO A 35 9.29 2.47 7.51
N GLN A 36 9.25 2.79 8.81
CA GLN A 36 9.56 1.84 9.88
C GLN A 36 8.46 0.79 9.99
N GLU A 37 7.20 1.22 10.03
CA GLU A 37 6.06 0.31 10.12
C GLU A 37 5.93 -0.56 8.87
N LEU A 38 6.11 0.02 7.68
CA LEU A 38 6.08 -0.75 6.43
C LEU A 38 7.15 -1.84 6.39
N ARG A 39 8.36 -1.56 6.90
CA ARG A 39 9.42 -2.57 7.01
C ARG A 39 9.04 -3.68 7.98
N ARG A 40 8.45 -3.35 9.13
CA ARG A 40 7.94 -4.32 10.10
C ARG A 40 6.88 -5.23 9.46
N MET A 41 5.93 -4.65 8.73
CA MET A 41 4.90 -5.41 8.00
C MET A 41 5.47 -6.31 6.91
N ALA A 42 6.53 -5.88 6.24
CA ALA A 42 7.23 -6.67 5.21
C ALA A 42 8.00 -7.86 5.80
N GLY A 43 8.08 -7.99 7.14
CA GLY A 43 8.86 -9.03 7.80
C GLY A 43 10.38 -8.86 7.64
N ALA A 44 10.84 -7.67 7.26
CA ALA A 44 12.25 -7.36 7.22
C ALA A 44 12.73 -7.07 8.66
N ASN A 45 13.52 -8.01 9.21
CA ASN A 45 14.27 -7.84 10.47
C ASN A 45 15.45 -6.87 10.27
#